data_AF-A0A957ZWF3-F1
#
_entry.id   AF-A0A957ZWF3-F1
#
_cell.length_a   1.000
_cell.length_b   1.000
_cell.length_c   1.000
_cell.angle_alpha   90.00
_cell.angle_beta   90.00
_cell.angle_gamma   90.00
#
_symmetry.space_group_name_H-M   'P 1'
#
loop_
_entity.id
_entity.type
_entity.pdbx_description
1 polymer ?
#
loop_
_entity_poly.entity_id
_entity_poly.type
_entity_poly.pdbx_seq_one_letter_code
_entity_poly.pdbx_strand_id
1 'polypeptide(L)'
;VGEVDHYLHDTPGLRRPNPLVVTDDDVTGTFTFLRALEDEGYSRDLTPEQIGNNWLNYTIERRSIFWWGGVGNSTEHTAYMRLKSGVKAPMSGSAAMNGKVISEQIGSQIFIDGWALVAPGDPEFAADLARRAASVSHDGEAIYGAQVVAAMVSQAFVESDLNALIDTGLSVIPADSIIARVIGDVRDWHAAEPDWR
;
A
#
# COMPACT_ATOMS: atom_id res chain seq x y z
N VAL A 1 32.24 -3.62 26.64
CA VAL A 1 31.05 -4.37 26.16
C VAL A 1 30.25 -4.72 27.40
N GLY A 2 28.97 -4.33 27.47
CA GLY A 2 28.14 -4.55 28.68
C GLY A 2 27.64 -5.99 28.76
N GLU A 3 27.46 -6.50 29.98
CA GLU A 3 26.77 -7.77 30.23
C GLU A 3 25.29 -7.64 29.86
N VAL A 4 24.74 -8.69 29.26
CA VAL A 4 23.31 -8.80 28.95
C VAL A 4 22.68 -9.66 30.04
N ASP A 5 21.94 -9.03 30.95
CA ASP A 5 21.46 -9.69 32.17
C ASP A 5 20.13 -10.44 32.01
N HIS A 6 19.35 -10.16 30.95
CA HIS A 6 18.12 -10.88 30.60
C HIS A 6 17.64 -10.55 29.17
N TYR A 7 16.72 -11.37 28.64
CA TYR A 7 16.01 -11.11 27.39
C TYR A 7 14.55 -10.71 27.65
N LEU A 8 14.04 -9.77 26.86
CA LEU A 8 12.69 -9.22 27.03
C LEU A 8 11.56 -10.26 26.91
N HIS A 9 11.77 -11.34 26.14
CA HIS A 9 10.78 -12.41 25.93
C HIS A 9 10.52 -13.28 27.17
N ASP A 10 11.44 -13.26 28.13
CA ASP A 10 11.36 -14.06 29.35
C ASP A 10 10.76 -13.29 30.54
N THR A 11 10.35 -12.03 30.33
CA THR A 11 9.88 -11.15 31.42
C THR A 11 8.49 -11.56 31.90
N PRO A 12 8.34 -12.14 33.11
CA PRO A 12 7.04 -12.55 33.62
C PRO A 12 6.18 -11.31 33.90
N GLY A 13 4.96 -11.27 33.38
CA GLY A 13 4.02 -10.17 33.63
C GLY A 13 4.05 -9.01 32.62
N LEU A 14 4.80 -9.12 31.51
CA LEU A 14 4.60 -8.22 30.37
C LEU A 14 3.14 -8.39 29.88
N ARG A 15 2.36 -7.31 29.98
CA ARG A 15 0.89 -7.35 29.94
C ARG A 15 0.27 -7.56 28.54
N ARG A 16 0.95 -8.21 27.60
CA ARG A 16 0.40 -8.61 26.29
C ARG A 16 0.98 -9.95 25.81
N PRO A 17 0.16 -10.87 25.27
CA PRO A 17 0.57 -12.23 24.95
C PRO A 17 1.28 -12.39 23.61
N ASN A 18 1.82 -11.31 22.99
CA ASN A 18 2.35 -11.42 21.63
C ASN A 18 3.87 -11.61 21.64
N PRO A 19 4.40 -12.54 20.81
CA PRO A 19 5.84 -12.72 20.65
C PRO A 19 6.46 -11.42 20.11
N LEU A 20 7.71 -11.16 20.48
CA LEU A 20 8.42 -9.87 20.35
C LEU A 20 8.73 -9.40 18.92
N VAL A 21 8.09 -9.98 17.91
CA VAL A 21 7.96 -9.40 16.57
C VAL A 21 6.53 -9.68 16.11
N VAL A 22 5.72 -8.64 16.06
CA VAL A 22 4.36 -8.68 15.50
C VAL A 22 4.39 -7.78 14.28
N THR A 23 3.94 -8.28 13.14
CA THR A 23 3.74 -7.46 11.95
C THR A 23 2.60 -6.47 12.21
N ASP A 24 2.78 -5.24 11.77
CA ASP A 24 1.70 -4.26 11.70
C ASP A 24 0.80 -4.53 10.49
N ASP A 25 -0.10 -3.59 10.21
CA ASP A 25 -1.00 -3.65 9.09
C ASP A 25 -0.31 -3.58 7.73
N ASP A 26 0.78 -2.84 7.63
CA ASP A 26 1.52 -2.63 6.38
C ASP A 26 2.07 -3.96 5.85
N VAL A 27 2.85 -4.66 6.69
CA VAL A 27 3.44 -5.95 6.30
C VAL A 27 2.36 -7.02 6.13
N THR A 28 1.35 -7.05 6.99
CA THR A 28 0.28 -8.05 6.92
C THR A 28 -0.56 -7.87 5.66
N GLY A 29 -0.92 -6.63 5.32
CA GLY A 29 -1.66 -6.27 4.11
C GLY A 29 -0.89 -6.63 2.83
N THR A 30 0.40 -6.32 2.80
CA THR A 30 1.30 -6.60 1.66
C THR A 30 1.20 -8.04 1.17
N PHE A 31 1.19 -9.00 2.11
CA PHE A 31 1.14 -10.43 1.75
C PHE A 31 -0.27 -11.00 1.69
N THR A 32 -1.24 -10.44 2.41
CA THR A 32 -2.59 -11.01 2.47
C THR A 32 -3.44 -10.62 1.28
N PHE A 33 -3.39 -9.36 0.82
CA PHE A 33 -4.27 -8.88 -0.26
C PHE A 33 -4.01 -9.55 -1.61
N LEU A 34 -2.82 -10.11 -1.81
CA LEU A 34 -2.48 -10.87 -3.02
C LEU A 34 -3.26 -12.16 -3.17
N ARG A 35 -3.91 -12.66 -2.10
CA ARG A 35 -4.80 -13.84 -2.19
C ARG A 35 -5.92 -13.65 -3.20
N ALA A 36 -6.31 -12.40 -3.49
CA ALA A 36 -7.28 -12.10 -4.53
C ALA A 36 -6.85 -12.63 -5.92
N LEU A 37 -5.54 -12.70 -6.20
CA LEU A 37 -5.06 -13.31 -7.45
C LEU A 37 -5.35 -14.81 -7.47
N GLU A 38 -5.02 -15.54 -6.40
CA GLU A 38 -5.24 -16.98 -6.33
C GLU A 38 -6.73 -17.34 -6.38
N ASP A 39 -7.56 -16.63 -5.61
CA ASP A 39 -9.02 -16.83 -5.56
C ASP A 39 -9.68 -16.64 -6.94
N GLU A 40 -9.14 -15.71 -7.74
CA GLU A 40 -9.65 -15.36 -9.07
C GLU A 40 -8.84 -16.04 -10.20
N GLY A 41 -8.10 -17.11 -9.89
CA GLY A 41 -7.41 -17.95 -10.88
C GLY A 41 -6.24 -17.27 -11.59
N TYR A 42 -5.57 -16.34 -10.90
CA TYR A 42 -4.45 -15.52 -11.38
C TYR A 42 -4.80 -14.69 -12.63
N SER A 43 -6.06 -14.26 -12.75
CA SER A 43 -6.51 -13.43 -13.85
C SER A 43 -5.79 -12.08 -13.90
N ARG A 44 -5.31 -11.69 -15.08
CA ARG A 44 -4.78 -10.33 -15.33
C ARG A 44 -5.88 -9.27 -15.29
N ASP A 45 -7.14 -9.68 -15.44
CA ASP A 45 -8.32 -8.81 -15.43
C ASP A 45 -8.96 -8.69 -14.04
N LEU A 46 -8.18 -8.96 -12.98
CA LEU A 46 -8.61 -8.82 -11.60
C LEU A 46 -9.19 -7.43 -11.33
N THR A 47 -10.41 -7.35 -10.83
CA THR A 47 -11.14 -6.10 -10.61
C THR A 47 -11.01 -5.60 -9.17
N PRO A 48 -11.17 -4.28 -8.91
CA PRO A 48 -11.25 -3.76 -7.54
C PRO A 48 -12.34 -4.44 -6.70
N GLU A 49 -13.50 -4.75 -7.29
CA GLU A 49 -14.59 -5.43 -6.60
C GLU A 49 -14.15 -6.82 -6.08
N GLN A 50 -13.46 -7.61 -6.91
CA GLN A 50 -12.92 -8.91 -6.50
C GLN A 50 -11.89 -8.79 -5.37
N ILE A 51 -10.99 -7.80 -5.46
CA ILE A 51 -10.01 -7.52 -4.39
C ILE A 51 -10.73 -7.11 -3.10
N GLY A 52 -11.74 -6.26 -3.18
CA GLY A 52 -12.57 -5.87 -2.04
C GLY A 52 -13.36 -7.04 -1.44
N ASN A 53 -13.83 -7.99 -2.27
CA ASN A 53 -14.46 -9.22 -1.78
C ASN A 53 -13.45 -10.12 -1.07
N ASN A 54 -12.21 -10.21 -1.57
CA ASN A 54 -11.13 -10.91 -0.89
C ASN A 54 -10.83 -10.31 0.50
N TRP A 55 -10.88 -8.97 0.65
CA TRP A 55 -10.76 -8.33 1.96
C TRP A 55 -11.83 -8.84 2.94
N LEU A 56 -13.08 -9.01 2.49
CA LEU A 56 -14.16 -9.55 3.32
C LEU A 56 -13.95 -11.02 3.70
N ASN A 57 -13.28 -11.80 2.83
CA ASN A 57 -13.01 -13.22 3.08
C ASN A 57 -11.90 -13.45 4.10
N TYR A 58 -10.83 -12.65 4.07
CA TYR A 58 -9.62 -12.90 4.86
C TYR A 58 -9.42 -11.95 6.05
N THR A 59 -10.17 -10.85 6.13
CA THR A 59 -10.08 -9.92 7.26
C THR A 59 -11.02 -10.34 8.38
N ILE A 60 -10.46 -10.52 9.58
CA ILE A 60 -11.24 -10.66 10.81
C ILE A 60 -11.35 -9.28 11.45
N GLU A 61 -12.56 -8.74 11.44
CA GLU A 61 -12.87 -7.42 11.99
C GLU A 61 -12.27 -7.21 13.39
N ARG A 62 -11.57 -6.08 13.55
CA ARG A 62 -10.90 -5.66 14.80
C ARG A 62 -9.86 -6.63 15.34
N ARG A 63 -9.35 -7.54 14.50
CA ARG A 63 -8.35 -8.54 14.92
C ARG A 63 -7.18 -8.67 13.96
N SER A 64 -7.40 -8.57 12.65
CA SER A 64 -6.33 -8.74 11.67
C SER A 64 -6.24 -7.60 10.68
N ILE A 65 -5.09 -7.56 10.01
CA ILE A 65 -4.73 -6.78 8.83
C ILE A 65 -4.75 -5.27 8.97
N PHE A 66 -5.82 -4.62 9.42
CA PHE A 66 -5.90 -3.16 9.39
C PHE A 66 -5.52 -2.53 10.73
N TRP A 67 -4.99 -1.31 10.69
CA TRP A 67 -5.08 -0.42 11.83
C TRP A 67 -6.55 -0.03 12.06
N TRP A 68 -7.18 -0.63 13.07
CA TRP A 68 -8.59 -0.41 13.41
C TRP A 68 -8.84 0.95 14.12
N GLY A 69 -8.30 2.04 13.57
CA GLY A 69 -8.30 3.40 14.15
C GLY A 69 -9.65 4.12 14.17
N GLY A 70 -10.60 3.66 13.36
CA GLY A 70 -12.01 4.10 13.38
C GLY A 70 -12.48 4.57 12.00
N VAL A 71 -13.78 4.44 11.76
CA VAL A 71 -14.42 4.99 10.55
C VAL A 71 -14.28 6.50 10.53
N GLY A 72 -13.80 7.06 9.42
CA GLY A 72 -13.50 8.48 9.27
C GLY A 72 -12.15 8.91 9.87
N ASN A 73 -11.32 7.96 10.33
CA ASN A 73 -9.95 8.22 10.77
C ASN A 73 -8.94 7.36 9.99
N SER A 74 -9.16 6.03 9.96
CA SER A 74 -8.38 5.09 9.16
C SER A 74 -9.08 4.81 7.85
N THR A 75 -8.34 4.90 6.75
CA THR A 75 -8.84 4.72 5.39
C THR A 75 -9.30 3.30 5.13
N GLU A 76 -8.49 2.31 5.48
CA GLU A 76 -8.79 0.88 5.30
C GLU A 76 -9.92 0.43 6.22
N HIS A 77 -9.93 0.86 7.48
CA HIS A 77 -11.05 0.56 8.38
C HIS A 77 -12.34 1.19 7.84
N THR A 78 -12.30 2.43 7.36
CA THR A 78 -13.48 3.08 6.73
C THR A 78 -13.97 2.27 5.54
N ALA A 79 -13.08 1.94 4.60
CA ALA A 79 -13.41 1.19 3.39
C ALA A 79 -13.93 -0.21 3.70
N TYR A 80 -13.32 -0.92 4.64
CA TYR A 80 -13.78 -2.24 5.08
C TYR A 80 -15.20 -2.20 5.64
N MET A 81 -15.53 -1.18 6.45
CA MET A 81 -16.90 -1.02 6.95
C MET A 81 -17.89 -0.67 5.82
N ARG A 82 -17.46 0.05 4.77
CA ARG A 82 -18.27 0.25 3.56
C ARG A 82 -18.51 -1.07 2.81
N LEU A 83 -17.46 -1.85 2.57
CA LEU A 83 -17.54 -3.18 1.96
C LEU A 83 -18.53 -4.07 2.73
N LYS A 84 -18.42 -4.13 4.06
CA LYS A 84 -19.33 -4.88 4.93
C LYS A 84 -20.79 -4.43 4.84
N SER A 85 -21.02 -3.14 4.56
CA SER A 85 -22.36 -2.59 4.35
C SER A 85 -22.91 -2.80 2.94
N GLY A 86 -22.19 -3.51 2.07
CA GLY A 86 -22.59 -3.84 0.69
C GLY A 86 -22.13 -2.84 -0.36
N VAL A 87 -21.30 -1.85 0.00
CA VAL A 87 -20.70 -0.93 -0.97
C VAL A 87 -19.53 -1.62 -1.63
N LYS A 88 -19.57 -1.78 -2.95
CA LYS A 88 -18.51 -2.46 -3.70
C LYS A 88 -17.31 -1.52 -3.95
N ALA A 89 -16.12 -2.09 -4.01
CA ALA A 89 -14.96 -1.38 -4.54
C ALA A 89 -15.16 -1.07 -6.04
N PRO A 90 -14.66 0.07 -6.55
CA PRO A 90 -13.83 1.06 -5.86
C PRO A 90 -14.61 2.11 -5.05
N MET A 91 -15.96 2.09 -5.07
CA MET A 91 -16.76 3.09 -4.36
C MET A 91 -16.50 3.10 -2.85
N SER A 92 -16.16 1.94 -2.26
CA SER A 92 -15.77 1.80 -0.86
C SER A 92 -14.57 2.67 -0.45
N GLY A 93 -13.63 2.92 -1.36
CA GLY A 93 -12.45 3.76 -1.15
C GLY A 93 -12.59 5.19 -1.66
N SER A 94 -13.60 5.47 -2.49
CA SER A 94 -13.72 6.73 -3.22
C SER A 94 -13.79 7.98 -2.35
N ALA A 95 -13.17 9.07 -2.82
CA ALA A 95 -13.27 10.38 -2.20
C ALA A 95 -14.69 10.94 -2.25
N ALA A 96 -15.50 10.52 -3.24
CA ALA A 96 -16.91 10.85 -3.32
C ALA A 96 -17.70 10.36 -2.09
N MET A 97 -17.31 9.21 -1.53
CA MET A 97 -17.98 8.62 -0.37
C MET A 97 -17.34 8.99 0.96
N ASN A 98 -16.00 9.05 1.01
CA ASN A 98 -15.26 9.19 2.27
C ASN A 98 -14.61 10.57 2.46
N GLY A 99 -14.64 11.41 1.42
CA GLY A 99 -13.93 12.69 1.40
C GLY A 99 -12.43 12.53 1.14
N LYS A 100 -11.83 13.56 0.56
CA LYS A 100 -10.42 13.59 0.16
C LYS A 100 -9.46 13.25 1.31
N VAL A 101 -9.71 13.80 2.50
CA VAL A 101 -8.86 13.61 3.69
C VAL A 101 -8.71 12.15 4.10
N ILE A 102 -9.75 11.34 3.89
CA ILE A 102 -9.71 9.91 4.21
C ILE A 102 -9.17 9.13 3.02
N SER A 103 -9.66 9.39 1.82
CA SER A 103 -9.28 8.59 0.65
C SER A 103 -7.83 8.77 0.20
N GLU A 104 -7.17 9.88 0.55
CA GLU A 104 -5.79 10.19 0.12
C GLU A 104 -4.72 9.98 1.22
N GLN A 105 -4.99 9.17 2.25
CA GLN A 105 -3.95 8.80 3.22
C GLN A 105 -2.92 7.85 2.61
N ILE A 106 -1.79 7.66 3.29
CA ILE A 106 -0.60 6.98 2.76
C ILE A 106 -0.76 5.45 2.60
N GLY A 107 -1.80 4.85 3.16
CA GLY A 107 -1.96 3.41 3.28
C GLY A 107 -1.78 2.62 1.98
N SER A 108 -2.38 3.09 0.87
CA SER A 108 -2.23 2.41 -0.43
C SER A 108 -0.80 2.36 -0.94
N GLN A 109 0.10 3.23 -0.48
CA GLN A 109 1.49 3.24 -0.90
C GLN A 109 2.33 2.19 -0.14
N ILE A 110 2.08 2.02 1.16
CA ILE A 110 2.96 1.27 2.07
C ILE A 110 2.75 -0.24 2.05
N PHE A 111 1.63 -0.74 1.54
CA PHE A 111 1.40 -2.18 1.35
C PHE A 111 1.43 -2.64 -0.12
N ILE A 112 1.79 -1.75 -1.06
CA ILE A 112 1.61 -2.01 -2.50
C ILE A 112 2.68 -2.93 -3.10
N ASP A 113 3.81 -3.07 -2.43
CA ASP A 113 4.99 -3.79 -2.94
C ASP A 113 4.63 -5.20 -3.42
N GLY A 114 3.75 -5.88 -2.69
CA GLY A 114 3.26 -7.21 -3.06
C GLY A 114 2.70 -7.27 -4.48
N TRP A 115 1.96 -6.25 -4.91
CA TRP A 115 1.37 -6.18 -6.26
C TRP A 115 2.41 -5.93 -7.34
N ALA A 116 3.46 -5.18 -7.01
CA ALA A 116 4.59 -4.95 -7.90
C ALA A 116 5.39 -6.24 -8.16
N LEU A 117 5.60 -7.04 -7.11
CA LEU A 117 6.36 -8.30 -7.17
C LEU A 117 5.71 -9.37 -8.07
N VAL A 118 4.42 -9.22 -8.39
CA VAL A 118 3.69 -10.13 -9.31
C VAL A 118 4.04 -9.85 -10.78
N ALA A 119 4.58 -8.67 -11.09
CA ALA A 119 4.82 -8.21 -12.46
C ALA A 119 6.27 -7.73 -12.67
N PRO A 120 7.31 -8.55 -12.45
CA PRO A 120 8.70 -8.13 -12.60
C PRO A 120 9.02 -7.74 -14.05
N GLY A 121 9.58 -6.55 -14.25
CA GLY A 121 9.91 -6.01 -15.58
C GLY A 121 8.71 -5.57 -16.43
N ASP A 122 7.50 -5.50 -15.86
CA ASP A 122 6.27 -5.01 -16.50
C ASP A 122 5.67 -3.86 -15.65
N PRO A 123 6.30 -2.67 -15.65
CA PRO A 123 5.93 -1.56 -14.75
C PRO A 123 4.54 -0.99 -15.05
N GLU A 124 4.08 -1.03 -16.31
CA GLU A 124 2.74 -0.58 -16.68
C GLU A 124 1.67 -1.49 -16.07
N PHE A 125 1.86 -2.81 -16.15
CA PHE A 125 0.94 -3.76 -15.54
C PHE A 125 0.99 -3.71 -14.01
N ALA A 126 2.18 -3.56 -13.42
CA ALA A 126 2.34 -3.36 -11.98
C ALA A 126 1.58 -2.12 -11.48
N ALA A 127 1.71 -0.99 -12.18
CA ALA A 127 0.99 0.24 -11.86
C ALA A 127 -0.52 0.06 -11.99
N ASP A 128 -1.01 -0.63 -13.01
CA ASP A 128 -2.45 -0.87 -13.16
C ASP A 128 -3.00 -1.81 -12.07
N LEU A 129 -2.29 -2.89 -11.71
CA LEU A 129 -2.66 -3.73 -10.58
C LEU A 129 -2.68 -2.93 -9.26
N ALA A 130 -1.65 -2.12 -9.03
CA ALA A 130 -1.57 -1.24 -7.87
C ALA A 130 -2.76 -0.26 -7.82
N ARG A 131 -3.11 0.36 -8.94
CA ARG A 131 -4.29 1.23 -9.05
C ARG A 131 -5.57 0.51 -8.66
N ARG A 132 -5.78 -0.71 -9.18
CA ARG A 132 -6.96 -1.52 -8.87
C ARG A 132 -7.02 -1.90 -7.40
N ALA A 133 -5.90 -2.36 -6.83
CA ALA A 133 -5.81 -2.74 -5.42
C ALA A 133 -5.98 -1.55 -4.47
N ALA A 134 -5.29 -0.44 -4.72
CA ALA A 134 -5.39 0.79 -3.95
C ALA A 134 -6.83 1.33 -3.93
N SER A 135 -7.53 1.27 -5.07
CA SER A 135 -8.90 1.80 -5.20
C SER A 135 -9.95 1.11 -4.33
N VAL A 136 -9.62 -0.03 -3.70
CA VAL A 136 -10.49 -0.68 -2.72
C VAL A 136 -10.74 0.22 -1.52
N SER A 137 -9.73 0.96 -1.07
CA SER A 137 -9.79 1.83 0.11
C SER A 137 -9.40 3.28 -0.12
N HIS A 138 -8.63 3.56 -1.18
CA HIS A 138 -8.06 4.87 -1.46
C HIS A 138 -8.58 5.47 -2.78
N ASP A 139 -8.31 6.76 -2.97
CA ASP A 139 -8.62 7.50 -4.19
C ASP A 139 -7.55 8.59 -4.41
N GLY A 140 -7.58 9.26 -5.57
CA GLY A 140 -6.76 10.45 -5.84
C GLY A 140 -5.26 10.22 -5.73
N GLU A 141 -4.55 11.14 -5.06
CA GLU A 141 -3.08 11.13 -4.95
C GLU A 141 -2.51 9.88 -4.28
N ALA A 142 -3.28 9.23 -3.39
CA ALA A 142 -2.85 7.99 -2.74
C ALA A 142 -2.75 6.83 -3.75
N ILE A 143 -3.62 6.80 -4.75
CA ILE A 143 -3.51 5.85 -5.87
C ILE A 143 -2.25 6.15 -6.68
N TYR A 144 -1.95 7.42 -6.98
CA TYR A 144 -0.75 7.79 -7.73
C TYR A 144 0.53 7.41 -6.99
N GLY A 145 0.59 7.61 -5.67
CA GLY A 145 1.70 7.15 -4.85
C GLY A 145 1.91 5.64 -4.93
N ALA A 146 0.82 4.86 -4.90
CA ALA A 146 0.86 3.41 -5.04
C ALA A 146 1.35 2.98 -6.44
N GLN A 147 0.90 3.64 -7.51
CA GLN A 147 1.31 3.35 -8.89
C GLN A 147 2.81 3.62 -9.11
N VAL A 148 3.32 4.75 -8.62
CA VAL A 148 4.75 5.10 -8.74
C VAL A 148 5.62 4.02 -8.08
N VAL A 149 5.32 3.67 -6.83
CA VAL A 149 6.09 2.66 -6.09
C VAL A 149 6.03 1.32 -6.81
N ALA A 150 4.85 0.89 -7.25
CA ALA A 150 4.71 -0.40 -7.91
C ALA A 150 5.46 -0.48 -9.25
N ALA A 151 5.42 0.59 -10.06
CA ALA A 151 6.18 0.67 -11.30
C ALA A 151 7.70 0.63 -11.03
N MET A 152 8.19 1.38 -10.04
CA MET A 152 9.61 1.39 -9.66
C MET A 152 10.09 0.01 -9.17
N VAL A 153 9.34 -0.63 -8.28
CA VAL A 153 9.68 -1.96 -7.74
C VAL A 153 9.68 -3.01 -8.84
N SER A 154 8.69 -2.98 -9.74
CA SER A 154 8.63 -3.87 -10.90
C SER A 154 9.84 -3.68 -11.83
N GLN A 155 10.17 -2.43 -12.16
CA GLN A 155 11.26 -2.10 -13.08
C GLN A 155 12.64 -2.44 -12.50
N ALA A 156 12.81 -2.36 -11.18
CA ALA A 156 14.07 -2.66 -10.48
C ALA A 156 14.57 -4.11 -10.65
N PHE A 157 13.74 -5.02 -11.16
CA PHE A 157 14.17 -6.37 -11.53
C PHE A 157 15.06 -6.41 -12.77
N VAL A 158 14.98 -5.40 -13.63
CA VAL A 158 15.67 -5.36 -14.94
C VAL A 158 16.46 -4.06 -15.18
N GLU A 159 16.26 -3.04 -14.34
CA GLU A 159 16.97 -1.76 -14.39
C GLU A 159 17.61 -1.46 -13.02
N SER A 160 18.80 -0.88 -13.05
CA SER A 160 19.60 -0.55 -11.86
C SER A 160 19.90 0.95 -11.71
N ASP A 161 19.71 1.74 -12.77
CA ASP A 161 19.86 3.19 -12.70
C ASP A 161 18.66 3.82 -11.96
N LEU A 162 18.97 4.52 -10.87
CA LEU A 162 17.95 5.12 -10.01
C LEU A 162 17.11 6.18 -10.73
N ASN A 163 17.70 6.98 -11.62
CA ASN A 163 16.95 8.00 -12.35
C ASN A 163 15.99 7.36 -13.34
N ALA A 164 16.43 6.32 -14.06
CA ALA A 164 15.57 5.55 -14.96
C ALA A 164 14.39 4.90 -14.21
N LEU A 165 14.62 4.38 -12.99
CA LEU A 165 13.54 3.86 -12.14
C LEU A 165 12.53 4.96 -11.76
N ILE A 166 13.01 6.11 -11.30
CA ILE A 166 12.13 7.23 -10.93
C ILE A 166 11.36 7.77 -12.15
N ASP A 167 12.01 7.90 -13.30
CA ASP A 167 11.38 8.33 -14.55
C ASP A 167 10.29 7.34 -14.98
N THR A 168 10.53 6.03 -14.80
CA THR A 168 9.52 4.98 -15.03
C THR A 168 8.32 5.15 -14.10
N GLY A 169 8.56 5.36 -12.80
CA GLY A 169 7.50 5.63 -11.83
C GLY A 169 6.66 6.87 -12.16
N LEU A 170 7.31 7.96 -12.59
CA LEU A 170 6.62 9.19 -12.98
C LEU A 170 5.80 9.03 -14.26
N SER A 171 6.19 8.12 -15.16
CA SER A 171 5.52 7.93 -16.45
C SER A 171 4.10 7.33 -16.34
N VAL A 172 3.78 6.69 -15.22
CA VAL A 172 2.49 5.99 -15.01
C VAL A 172 1.43 6.84 -14.29
N ILE A 173 1.74 8.09 -13.98
CA ILE A 173 0.85 9.03 -13.26
C ILE A 173 0.72 10.37 -14.01
N PRO A 174 -0.31 11.18 -13.72
CA PRO A 174 -0.41 12.53 -14.30
C PRO A 174 0.79 13.40 -13.91
N ALA A 175 1.38 14.08 -14.89
CA ALA A 175 2.53 14.96 -14.68
C ALA A 175 2.22 16.17 -13.77
N ASP A 176 0.94 16.54 -13.63
CA ASP A 176 0.44 17.60 -12.77
C ASP A 176 -0.15 17.08 -11.43
N SER A 177 0.09 15.83 -11.07
CA SER A 177 -0.23 15.31 -9.73
C SER A 177 0.67 15.91 -8.65
N ILE A 178 0.20 15.90 -7.39
CA ILE A 178 1.01 16.29 -6.23
C ILE A 178 2.20 15.35 -6.09
N ILE A 179 1.99 14.04 -6.26
CA ILE A 179 3.08 13.04 -6.18
C ILE A 179 4.18 13.34 -7.19
N ALA A 180 3.83 13.61 -8.47
CA ALA A 180 4.84 13.94 -9.49
C ALA A 180 5.62 15.21 -9.15
N ARG A 181 4.94 16.26 -8.67
CA ARG A 181 5.59 17.51 -8.24
C ARG A 181 6.55 17.29 -7.08
N VAL A 182 6.13 16.59 -6.03
CA VAL A 182 6.98 16.35 -4.85
C VAL A 182 8.22 15.56 -5.22
N ILE A 183 8.10 14.54 -6.08
CA ILE A 183 9.25 13.79 -6.57
C ILE A 183 10.19 14.70 -7.38
N GLY A 184 9.63 15.56 -8.25
CA GLY A 184 10.40 16.56 -8.99
C GLY A 184 11.16 17.52 -8.08
N ASP A 185 10.46 18.13 -7.11
CA ASP A 185 11.04 19.07 -6.15
C ASP A 185 12.20 18.42 -5.36
N VAL A 186 12.03 17.17 -4.90
CA VAL A 186 13.08 16.43 -4.17
C VAL A 186 14.30 16.14 -5.05
N ARG A 187 14.09 15.78 -6.33
CA ARG A 187 15.21 15.58 -7.28
C ARG A 187 15.96 16.88 -7.55
N ASP A 188 15.25 17.98 -7.72
CA ASP A 188 15.84 19.30 -7.95
C ASP A 188 16.66 19.76 -6.72
N TRP A 189 16.12 19.58 -5.51
CA TRP A 189 16.85 19.87 -4.28
C TRP A 189 18.09 19.00 -4.11
N HIS A 190 17.98 17.69 -4.38
CA HIS A 190 19.12 16.78 -4.32
C HIS A 190 20.22 17.14 -5.35
N ALA A 191 19.82 17.59 -6.55
CA ALA A 191 20.78 18.03 -7.57
C ALA A 191 21.48 19.34 -7.20
N ALA A 192 20.79 20.25 -6.49
CA ALA A 192 21.34 21.52 -6.05
C ALA A 192 22.22 21.38 -4.79
N GLU A 193 21.92 20.44 -3.90
CA GLU A 193 22.53 20.30 -2.57
C GLU A 193 23.24 18.93 -2.40
N PRO A 194 24.47 18.75 -2.91
CA PRO A 194 25.15 17.45 -2.94
C PRO A 194 25.65 16.94 -1.57
N ASP A 195 25.61 17.76 -0.50
CA ASP A 195 25.97 17.38 0.89
C ASP A 195 24.80 17.65 1.85
N TRP A 196 23.61 17.16 1.50
CA TRP A 196 22.47 17.16 2.41
C TRP A 196 22.83 16.40 3.71
N ARG A 197 22.85 17.10 4.83
CA ARG A 197 23.04 16.56 6.19
C ARG A 197 21.94 17.00 7.13
#